data_AF-A0A1B8EXA5-F1
#
_entry.id   AF-A0A1B8EXA5-F1
#
_cell.length_a   1.000
_cell.length_b   1.000
_cell.length_c   1.000
_cell.angle_alpha   90.00
_cell.angle_beta   90.00
_cell.angle_gamma   90.00
#
_symmetry.space_group_name_H-M   'P 1'
#
loop_
_entity.id
_entity.type
_entity.pdbx_description
1 polymer ?
#
loop_
_entity_poly.entity_id
_entity_poly.type
_entity_poly.pdbx_seq_one_letter_code
_entity_poly.pdbx_strand_id
1 'polypeptide(L)'
;MTASLVLLRLVPLLSTTAYLTFTCAEDLYFKPYLVDSVVEAANVVLPRYITVWYTRGMILIFTIYPLAWVSAIANLPVGDLLHKSQAAFILYVLGLFFSIGHMFWGPRAMYLLNSIKTEEGGRSTEIIRTWCRMNIIRGFLVDVPAWACFLAGFLLWDETR
;
A
#
# COMPACT_ATOMS: atom_id res chain seq x y z
N MET A 1 17.61 -20.13 -16.86
CA MET A 1 16.64 -19.73 -15.83
C MET A 1 15.25 -19.73 -16.45
N THR A 2 14.22 -20.25 -15.78
CA THR A 2 12.86 -20.22 -16.32
C THR A 2 12.26 -18.83 -16.09
N ALA A 3 11.55 -18.29 -17.08
CA ALA A 3 10.87 -16.99 -16.97
C ALA A 3 9.96 -16.92 -15.73
N SER A 4 9.36 -18.05 -15.34
CA SER A 4 8.52 -18.17 -14.15
C SER A 4 9.22 -17.80 -12.84
N LEU A 5 10.51 -18.09 -12.69
CA LEU A 5 11.26 -17.74 -11.48
C LEU A 5 11.47 -16.22 -11.37
N VAL A 6 11.80 -15.55 -12.48
CA VAL A 6 11.95 -14.09 -12.52
C VAL A 6 10.63 -13.41 -12.19
N LEU A 7 9.53 -13.89 -12.79
CA LEU A 7 8.20 -13.36 -12.51
C LEU A 7 7.86 -13.51 -11.04
N LEU A 8 8.08 -14.69 -10.44
CA LEU A 8 7.85 -14.90 -9.01
C LEU A 8 8.65 -13.90 -8.16
N ARG A 9 9.93 -13.67 -8.48
CA ARG A 9 10.81 -12.74 -7.76
C ARG A 9 10.36 -11.28 -7.90
N LEU A 10 9.84 -10.89 -9.05
CA LEU A 10 9.37 -9.53 -9.32
C LEU A 10 7.99 -9.22 -8.74
N VAL A 11 7.09 -10.20 -8.58
CA VAL A 11 5.69 -9.94 -8.17
C VAL A 11 5.58 -9.13 -6.87
N PRO A 12 6.37 -9.37 -5.80
CA PRO A 12 6.35 -8.51 -4.61
C PRO A 12 6.69 -7.06 -4.94
N LEU A 13 7.76 -6.81 -5.72
CA LEU A 13 8.14 -5.46 -6.13
C LEU A 13 7.04 -4.77 -6.94
N LEU A 14 6.42 -5.47 -7.90
CA LEU A 14 5.33 -4.92 -8.70
C LEU A 14 4.09 -4.61 -7.86
N SER A 15 3.73 -5.50 -6.93
CA SER A 15 2.58 -5.33 -6.04
C SER A 15 2.79 -4.16 -5.07
N THR A 16 4.01 -4.02 -4.53
CA THR A 16 4.37 -2.90 -3.66
C THR A 16 4.44 -1.57 -4.40
N THR A 17 4.90 -1.59 -5.65
CA THR A 17 4.82 -0.42 -6.55
C THR A 17 3.37 0.00 -6.78
N ALA A 18 2.45 -0.97 -6.98
CA ALA A 18 1.04 -0.70 -7.21
C ALA A 18 0.37 -0.03 -5.99
N TYR A 19 0.58 -0.52 -4.77
CA TYR A 19 -0.02 0.12 -3.59
C TYR A 19 0.64 1.45 -3.20
N LEU A 20 1.93 1.66 -3.53
CA LEU A 20 2.58 2.96 -3.35
C LEU A 20 2.02 3.99 -4.33
N THR A 21 1.86 3.58 -5.59
CA THR A 21 1.18 4.40 -6.61
C THR A 21 -0.23 4.76 -6.16
N PHE A 22 -0.95 3.80 -5.57
CA PHE A 22 -2.28 4.04 -5.03
C PHE A 22 -2.26 5.03 -3.86
N THR A 23 -1.30 4.91 -2.94
CA THR A 23 -1.09 5.86 -1.83
C THR A 23 -0.87 7.30 -2.34
N CYS A 24 -0.04 7.46 -3.38
CA CYS A 24 0.18 8.75 -4.03
C CYS A 24 -1.07 9.26 -4.78
N ALA A 25 -1.79 8.38 -5.46
CA ALA A 25 -3.02 8.73 -6.16
C ALA A 25 -4.09 9.24 -5.18
N GLU A 26 -4.26 8.56 -4.06
CA GLU A 26 -5.16 8.97 -2.98
C GLU A 26 -4.85 10.38 -2.49
N ASP A 27 -3.57 10.70 -2.30
CA ASP A 27 -3.15 12.06 -1.93
C ASP A 27 -3.50 13.08 -3.03
N LEU A 28 -3.26 12.72 -4.29
CA LEU A 28 -3.53 13.55 -5.47
C LEU A 28 -5.01 13.89 -5.64
N TYR A 29 -5.93 12.94 -5.41
CA TYR A 29 -7.37 13.20 -5.59
C TYR A 29 -8.10 13.58 -4.30
N PHE A 30 -7.55 13.33 -3.10
CA PHE A 30 -8.19 13.76 -1.85
C PHE A 30 -7.79 15.15 -1.37
N LYS A 31 -6.53 15.56 -1.52
CA LYS A 31 -6.08 16.89 -1.12
C LYS A 31 -6.82 18.05 -1.80
N PRO A 32 -7.25 17.97 -3.07
CA PRO A 32 -8.05 19.02 -3.69
C PRO A 32 -9.34 19.36 -2.92
N TYR A 33 -9.96 18.40 -2.22
CA TYR A 33 -11.14 18.66 -1.38
C TYR A 33 -10.85 19.52 -0.14
N LEU A 34 -9.58 19.76 0.17
CA LEU A 34 -9.15 20.51 1.36
C LEU A 34 -8.86 21.98 1.08
N VAL A 35 -9.00 22.42 -0.18
CA VAL A 35 -8.78 23.82 -0.58
C VAL A 35 -9.97 24.67 -0.16
N ASP A 36 -9.71 25.85 0.40
CA ASP A 36 -10.73 26.74 0.97
C ASP A 36 -11.84 27.08 -0.03
N SER A 37 -11.51 27.20 -1.31
CA SER A 37 -12.48 27.51 -2.37
C SER A 37 -13.51 26.40 -2.64
N VAL A 38 -13.30 25.18 -2.16
CA VAL A 38 -14.18 24.03 -2.40
C VAL A 38 -14.60 23.29 -1.13
N VAL A 39 -14.08 23.67 0.05
CA VAL A 39 -14.27 22.92 1.31
C VAL A 39 -15.75 22.73 1.66
N GLU A 40 -16.59 23.76 1.48
CA GLU A 40 -18.03 23.69 1.75
C GLU A 40 -18.73 22.68 0.84
N ALA A 41 -18.47 22.75 -0.47
CA ALA A 41 -19.01 21.80 -1.44
C ALA A 41 -18.47 20.37 -1.21
N ALA A 42 -17.19 20.25 -0.87
CA ALA A 42 -16.53 18.98 -0.57
C ALA A 42 -17.17 18.30 0.64
N ASN A 43 -17.45 19.05 1.71
CA ASN A 43 -18.12 18.52 2.89
C ASN A 43 -19.48 17.89 2.59
N VAL A 44 -20.22 18.42 1.61
CA VAL A 44 -21.51 17.86 1.16
C VAL A 44 -21.31 16.59 0.32
N VAL A 45 -20.30 16.57 -0.54
CA VAL A 45 -20.08 15.50 -1.53
C VAL A 45 -19.34 14.29 -0.96
N LEU A 46 -18.38 14.51 -0.05
CA LEU A 46 -17.47 13.50 0.47
C LEU A 46 -18.17 12.27 1.07
N PRO A 47 -19.23 12.37 1.88
CA PRO A 47 -19.93 11.19 2.40
C PRO A 47 -20.41 10.24 1.30
N ARG A 48 -21.02 10.80 0.24
CA ARG A 48 -21.50 10.03 -0.91
C ARG A 48 -20.35 9.49 -1.74
N TYR A 49 -19.33 10.33 -1.99
CA TYR A 49 -18.14 9.93 -2.74
C TYR A 49 -17.43 8.75 -2.06
N ILE A 50 -17.13 8.87 -0.76
CA ILE A 50 -16.46 7.81 0.01
C ILE A 50 -17.32 6.56 0.06
N THR A 51 -18.65 6.66 0.15
CA THR A 51 -19.51 5.47 0.11
C THR A 51 -19.33 4.65 -1.17
N VAL A 52 -19.22 5.31 -2.33
CA VAL A 52 -18.98 4.64 -3.62
C VAL A 52 -17.53 4.16 -3.75
N TRP A 53 -16.59 5.02 -3.35
CA TRP A 53 -15.16 4.73 -3.44
C TRP A 53 -14.74 3.57 -2.53
N TYR A 54 -15.29 3.48 -1.31
CA TYR A 54 -14.88 2.54 -0.25
C TYR A 54 -14.84 1.10 -0.75
N THR A 55 -15.92 0.61 -1.36
CA THR A 55 -15.98 -0.77 -1.84
C THR A 55 -14.92 -1.04 -2.91
N ARG A 56 -14.72 -0.11 -3.84
CA ARG A 56 -13.72 -0.25 -4.93
C ARG A 56 -12.30 -0.22 -4.39
N GLY A 57 -12.00 0.72 -3.49
CA GLY A 57 -10.71 0.84 -2.82
C GLY A 57 -10.39 -0.39 -1.97
N MET A 58 -11.37 -0.91 -1.23
CA MET A 58 -11.18 -2.13 -0.42
C MET A 58 -10.89 -3.35 -1.30
N ILE A 59 -11.62 -3.55 -2.40
CA ILE A 59 -11.34 -4.66 -3.35
C ILE A 59 -9.89 -4.58 -3.84
N LEU A 60 -9.43 -3.40 -4.23
CA LEU A 60 -8.06 -3.20 -4.69
C LEU A 60 -7.05 -3.55 -3.58
N ILE A 61 -7.21 -2.99 -2.37
CA ILE A 61 -6.30 -3.20 -1.23
C ILE A 61 -6.26 -4.69 -0.83
N PHE A 62 -7.42 -5.33 -0.69
CA PHE A 62 -7.52 -6.75 -0.36
C PHE A 62 -7.07 -7.69 -1.48
N THR A 63 -6.78 -7.17 -2.67
CA THR A 63 -6.16 -7.94 -3.76
C THR A 63 -4.64 -7.77 -3.75
N ILE A 64 -4.15 -6.52 -3.77
CA ILE A 64 -2.72 -6.24 -4.00
C ILE A 64 -1.83 -6.55 -2.80
N TYR A 65 -2.30 -6.37 -1.55
CA TYR A 65 -1.51 -6.71 -0.36
C TYR A 65 -1.34 -8.22 -0.21
N PRO A 66 -2.41 -9.04 -0.26
CA PRO A 66 -2.23 -10.50 -0.22
C PRO A 66 -1.40 -11.03 -1.39
N LEU A 67 -1.51 -10.45 -2.58
CA LEU A 67 -0.65 -10.82 -3.70
C LEU A 67 0.83 -10.59 -3.39
N ALA A 68 1.18 -9.43 -2.82
CA ALA A 68 2.54 -9.14 -2.37
C ALA A 68 3.02 -10.15 -1.32
N TRP A 69 2.17 -10.49 -0.34
CA TRP A 69 2.54 -11.40 0.74
C TRP A 69 2.72 -12.83 0.28
N VAL A 70 1.75 -13.38 -0.45
CA VAL A 70 1.79 -14.76 -0.95
C VAL A 70 2.97 -14.95 -1.88
N SER A 71 3.22 -13.99 -2.78
CA SER A 71 4.38 -14.07 -3.67
C SER A 71 5.71 -13.93 -2.92
N ALA A 72 5.80 -13.04 -1.92
CA ALA A 72 7.01 -12.91 -1.11
C ALA A 72 7.30 -14.19 -0.29
N ILE A 73 6.27 -14.81 0.30
CA ILE A 73 6.40 -16.09 1.01
C ILE A 73 6.83 -17.20 0.05
N ALA A 74 6.21 -17.29 -1.12
CA ALA A 74 6.56 -18.26 -2.15
C ALA A 74 7.99 -18.10 -2.68
N ASN A 75 8.57 -16.89 -2.60
CA ASN A 75 9.96 -16.66 -2.96
C ASN A 75 10.95 -17.32 -2.00
N LEU A 76 10.64 -17.42 -0.70
CA LEU A 76 11.61 -17.84 0.32
C LEU A 76 12.19 -19.24 0.10
N PRO A 77 11.40 -20.29 -0.21
CA PRO A 77 11.94 -21.64 -0.41
C PRO A 77 12.37 -21.92 -1.86
N VAL A 78 11.99 -21.09 -2.84
CA VAL A 78 12.18 -21.38 -4.26
C VAL A 78 13.58 -21.00 -4.72
N GLY A 79 14.18 -21.85 -5.56
CA GLY A 79 15.43 -21.54 -6.27
C GLY A 79 16.66 -21.45 -5.37
N ASP A 80 16.56 -21.98 -4.15
CA ASP A 80 17.60 -21.98 -3.12
C ASP A 80 18.09 -20.57 -2.74
N LEU A 81 17.14 -19.65 -2.55
CA LEU A 81 17.43 -18.23 -2.34
C LEU A 81 18.40 -17.99 -1.17
N LEU A 82 18.19 -18.67 -0.05
CA LEU A 82 18.99 -18.49 1.15
C LEU A 82 20.46 -18.84 0.93
N HIS A 83 20.74 -19.96 0.26
CA HIS A 83 22.11 -20.40 0.03
C HIS A 83 22.79 -19.65 -1.12
N LYS A 84 22.02 -19.21 -2.13
CA LYS A 84 22.57 -18.41 -3.24
C LYS A 84 22.83 -16.96 -2.86
N SER A 85 21.95 -16.36 -2.07
CA SER A 85 22.06 -14.98 -1.63
C SER A 85 21.33 -14.77 -0.31
N GLN A 86 22.07 -14.93 0.80
CA GLN A 86 21.54 -14.66 2.14
C GLN A 86 21.03 -13.23 2.28
N ALA A 87 21.70 -12.26 1.65
CA ALA A 87 21.28 -10.86 1.64
C ALA A 87 19.92 -10.68 0.95
N ALA A 88 19.73 -11.26 -0.25
CA ALA A 88 18.45 -11.22 -0.93
C ALA A 88 17.35 -11.89 -0.09
N PHE A 89 17.62 -13.07 0.49
CA PHE A 89 16.68 -13.75 1.37
C PHE A 89 16.21 -12.85 2.53
N ILE A 90 17.15 -12.23 3.26
CA ILE A 90 16.83 -11.32 4.36
C ILE A 90 15.97 -10.15 3.87
N LEU A 91 16.29 -9.58 2.72
CA LEU A 91 15.52 -8.46 2.16
C LEU A 91 14.08 -8.87 1.76
N TYR A 92 13.86 -10.08 1.22
CA TYR A 92 12.49 -10.57 0.99
C TYR A 92 11.71 -10.75 2.31
N VAL A 93 12.36 -11.22 3.37
CA VAL A 93 11.74 -11.36 4.71
C VAL A 93 11.41 -9.98 5.30
N LEU A 94 12.35 -9.04 5.26
CA LEU A 94 12.12 -7.67 5.74
C LEU A 94 11.04 -6.96 4.92
N GLY A 95 11.04 -7.12 3.60
CA GLY A 95 10.02 -6.57 2.71
C GLY A 95 8.63 -7.10 3.06
N LEU A 96 8.51 -8.40 3.32
CA LEU A 96 7.28 -9.02 3.80
C LEU A 96 6.85 -8.46 5.15
N PHE A 97 7.77 -8.36 6.10
CA PHE A 97 7.51 -7.80 7.43
C PHE A 97 6.96 -6.38 7.36
N PHE A 98 7.62 -5.48 6.62
CA PHE A 98 7.16 -4.12 6.42
C PHE A 98 5.81 -4.08 5.70
N SER A 99 5.62 -4.89 4.65
CA SER A 99 4.35 -4.92 3.91
C SER A 99 3.17 -5.40 4.77
N ILE A 100 3.38 -6.33 5.69
CA ILE A 100 2.36 -6.73 6.68
C ILE A 100 2.13 -5.59 7.69
N GLY A 101 3.19 -4.85 8.05
CA GLY A 101 3.13 -3.69 8.94
C GLY A 101 2.13 -2.62 8.51
N HIS A 102 1.77 -2.54 7.22
CA HIS A 102 0.65 -1.74 6.74
C HIS A 102 -0.64 -1.92 7.56
N MET A 103 -0.93 -3.16 7.97
CA MET A 103 -2.17 -3.52 8.64
C MET A 103 -2.31 -2.87 10.03
N PHE A 104 -1.23 -2.38 10.65
CA PHE A 104 -1.30 -1.63 11.90
C PHE A 104 -2.10 -0.32 11.77
N TRP A 105 -2.21 0.24 10.56
CA TRP A 105 -3.04 1.41 10.29
C TRP A 105 -4.47 1.07 9.85
N GLY A 106 -4.73 -0.20 9.52
CA GLY A 106 -6.02 -0.67 8.98
C GLY A 106 -7.23 -0.27 9.83
N PRO A 107 -7.25 -0.55 11.15
CA PRO A 107 -8.38 -0.18 12.01
C PRO A 107 -8.69 1.32 12.00
N ARG A 108 -7.64 2.15 12.11
CA ARG A 108 -7.80 3.62 12.09
C ARG A 108 -8.24 4.12 10.72
N ALA A 109 -7.71 3.56 9.63
CA ALA A 109 -8.09 3.92 8.27
C ALA A 109 -9.57 3.63 7.99
N MET A 110 -10.02 2.42 8.34
CA MET A 110 -11.42 2.04 8.20
C MET A 110 -12.34 2.90 9.08
N TYR A 111 -11.93 3.21 10.31
CA TYR A 111 -12.68 4.12 11.18
C TYR A 111 -12.90 5.49 10.52
N LEU A 112 -11.83 6.16 10.06
CA LEU A 112 -11.93 7.48 9.43
C LEU A 112 -12.82 7.47 8.18
N LEU A 113 -12.66 6.47 7.31
CA LEU A 113 -13.47 6.34 6.11
C LEU A 113 -14.95 6.10 6.43
N ASN A 114 -15.23 5.25 7.42
CA ASN A 114 -16.61 5.01 7.86
C ASN A 114 -17.23 6.23 8.53
N SER A 115 -16.46 7.00 9.32
CA SER A 115 -16.92 8.26 9.89
C SER A 115 -17.33 9.27 8.81
N ILE A 116 -16.58 9.36 7.69
CA ILE A 116 -16.95 10.26 6.59
C ILE A 116 -18.29 9.86 5.96
N LYS A 117 -18.56 8.55 5.82
CA LYS A 117 -19.79 8.06 5.19
C LYS A 117 -21.06 8.45 5.96
N THR A 118 -20.96 8.64 7.27
CA THR A 118 -22.06 8.98 8.17
C THR A 118 -22.01 10.43 8.67
N GLU A 119 -21.10 11.25 8.13
CA GLU A 119 -20.91 12.64 8.56
C GLU A 119 -21.96 13.55 7.93
N GLU A 120 -22.71 14.27 8.77
CA GLU A 120 -23.75 15.23 8.35
C GLU A 120 -23.45 16.67 8.77
N GLY A 121 -22.47 16.89 9.66
CA GLY A 121 -22.14 18.17 10.28
C GLY A 121 -21.08 18.98 9.55
N GLY A 122 -20.77 18.64 8.29
CA GLY A 122 -19.84 19.41 7.46
C GLY A 122 -18.36 19.30 7.89
N ARG A 123 -17.98 18.20 8.58
CA ARG A 123 -16.60 17.97 9.04
C ARG A 123 -15.82 16.95 8.20
N SER A 124 -16.38 16.46 7.10
CA SER A 124 -15.78 15.41 6.28
C SER A 124 -14.36 15.77 5.78
N THR A 125 -14.12 17.04 5.46
CA THR A 125 -12.80 17.53 5.03
C THR A 125 -11.74 17.49 6.13
N GLU A 126 -12.12 17.70 7.41
CA GLU A 126 -11.22 17.53 8.56
C GLU A 126 -10.80 16.05 8.73
N ILE A 127 -11.77 15.15 8.55
CA ILE A 127 -11.51 13.70 8.62
C ILE A 127 -10.62 13.27 7.44
N ILE A 128 -10.89 13.75 6.22
CA ILE A 128 -10.03 13.51 5.04
C ILE A 128 -8.62 14.03 5.27
N ARG A 129 -8.45 15.22 5.85
CA ARG A 129 -7.12 15.76 6.17
C ARG A 129 -6.35 14.84 7.11
N THR A 130 -7.02 14.33 8.15
CA THR A 130 -6.45 13.36 9.08
C THR A 130 -6.09 12.05 8.39
N TRP A 131 -6.97 11.57 7.51
CA TRP A 131 -6.75 10.37 6.72
C TRP A 131 -5.56 10.52 5.77
N CYS A 132 -5.45 11.63 5.02
CA CYS A 132 -4.35 11.86 4.07
C CYS A 132 -2.99 11.89 4.78
N ARG A 133 -2.92 12.61 5.91
CA ARG A 133 -1.70 12.65 6.72
C ARG A 133 -1.29 11.27 7.18
N MET A 134 -2.24 10.48 7.67
CA MET A 134 -2.00 9.11 8.09
C MET A 134 -1.57 8.21 6.92
N ASN A 135 -2.22 8.33 5.76
CA ASN A 135 -1.95 7.55 4.55
C ASN A 135 -0.50 7.74 4.08
N ILE A 136 -0.05 8.99 4.02
CA ILE A 136 1.33 9.33 3.66
C ILE A 136 2.33 8.84 4.71
N ILE A 137 2.06 9.05 6.01
CA ILE A 137 2.95 8.57 7.08
C ILE A 137 3.11 7.05 7.02
N ARG A 138 2.01 6.30 6.89
CA ARG A 138 2.04 4.85 6.69
C ARG A 138 2.84 4.49 5.43
N GLY A 139 2.55 5.18 4.33
CA GLY A 139 3.28 5.05 3.07
C GLY A 139 4.80 5.11 3.27
N PHE A 140 5.29 6.13 3.97
CA PHE A 140 6.70 6.32 4.25
C PHE A 140 7.28 5.31 5.26
N LEU A 141 6.54 4.92 6.30
CA LEU A 141 7.07 4.11 7.38
C LEU A 141 7.12 2.62 7.08
N VAL A 142 6.22 2.12 6.24
CA VAL A 142 6.10 0.67 5.99
C VAL A 142 6.02 0.32 4.51
N ASP A 143 5.30 1.09 3.69
CA ASP A 143 5.10 0.74 2.28
C ASP A 143 6.37 1.02 1.44
N VAL A 144 7.06 2.15 1.67
CA VAL A 144 8.34 2.51 1.03
C VAL A 144 9.48 1.56 1.45
N PRO A 145 9.69 1.25 2.74
CA PRO A 145 10.68 0.25 3.16
C PRO A 145 10.40 -1.13 2.57
N ALA A 146 9.15 -1.56 2.50
CA ALA A 146 8.79 -2.82 1.87
C ALA A 146 9.20 -2.86 0.39
N TRP A 147 8.84 -1.83 -0.36
CA TRP A 147 9.22 -1.68 -1.77
C TRP A 147 10.74 -1.68 -1.96
N ALA A 148 11.48 -0.90 -1.15
CA ALA A 148 12.93 -0.81 -1.23
C ALA A 148 13.60 -2.17 -0.95
N CYS A 149 13.09 -2.91 0.05
CA CYS A 149 13.58 -4.25 0.36
C CYS A 149 13.35 -5.21 -0.82
N PHE A 150 12.17 -5.23 -1.43
CA PHE A 150 11.91 -6.10 -2.57
C PHE A 150 12.71 -5.71 -3.81
N LEU A 151 12.93 -4.41 -4.05
CA LEU A 151 13.80 -3.95 -5.14
C LEU A 151 15.24 -4.41 -4.92
N ALA A 152 15.82 -4.11 -3.77
CA ALA A 152 17.19 -4.50 -3.44
C ALA A 152 17.36 -6.03 -3.42
N GLY A 153 16.38 -6.75 -2.87
CA GLY A 153 16.39 -8.21 -2.83
C GLY A 153 16.35 -8.83 -4.24
N PHE A 154 15.57 -8.25 -5.15
CA PHE A 154 15.55 -8.67 -6.55
C PHE A 154 16.91 -8.43 -7.24
N LEU A 155 17.45 -7.21 -7.12
CA LEU A 155 18.73 -6.83 -7.75
C LEU A 155 19.88 -7.70 -7.25
N LEU A 156 20.01 -7.91 -5.93
CA LEU A 156 21.05 -8.76 -5.37
C LEU A 156 20.90 -10.22 -5.76
N TRP A 157 19.67 -10.72 -5.89
CA TRP A 157 19.46 -12.08 -6.38
C TRP A 157 19.89 -12.22 -7.85
N ASP A 158 19.57 -11.23 -8.71
CA ASP A 158 19.96 -11.25 -10.14
C ASP A 158 21.48 -11.14 -10.33
N GLU A 159 22.19 -10.44 -9.45
CA GLU A 159 23.67 -10.40 -9.45
C GLU A 159 24.31 -11.73 -9.02
N THR A 160 23.67 -12.50 -8.15
CA THR A 160 24.15 -13.83 -7.70
C THR A 160 23.82 -14.98 -8.65
N ARG A 161 23.31 -14.64 -9.84
CA ARG A 161 22.85 -15.59 -10.85
C ARG A 161 23.99 -16.27 -11.61
#